data_AF-A0A7Z9N590-F1
#
_entry.id   AF-A0A7Z9N590-F1
#
_cell.length_a   1.000
_cell.length_b   1.000
_cell.length_c   1.000
_cell.angle_alpha   90.00
_cell.angle_beta   90.00
_cell.angle_gamma   90.00
#
_symmetry.space_group_name_H-M   'P 1'
#
loop_
_entity.id
_entity.type
_entity.pdbx_description
1 polymer ?
#
loop_
_entity_poly.entity_id
_entity_poly.type
_entity_poly.pdbx_seq_one_letter_code
_entity_poly.pdbx_strand_id
1 'polypeptide(L)'
;MIAQALHKRVQTYLDLAEISRIDYSVETIHDFRVSARNLLAVEPLLRRVSETSQWKKMIRSWLKSLNQLRDMQVLQGNLDGHAQINTLLLKQMKLCLEEWQAISKTIANVNFQDNLNASLGTYCSGILADPALFHRTAASQWSKYFQKINMAIQQASYENPSALHKLRIRYKSMRYLATFFHDAGVIDVLDILKLKYWQDLLGAIQDLEVGIKWLQESGNSISLIEKLKEESADLRLKFSDQKEQLDQFIAKTNSVVRSGIEKLEQATQLASKN
;
A
#
# COMPACT_ATOMS: atom_id res chain seq x y z
N MET A 1 0.86 19.90 12.38
CA MET A 1 0.11 18.71 11.92
C MET A 1 0.90 17.88 10.90
N ILE A 2 1.33 18.42 9.75
CA ILE A 2 2.06 17.65 8.72
C ILE A 2 3.32 16.95 9.24
N ALA A 3 4.23 17.68 9.90
CA ALA A 3 5.45 17.10 10.46
C ALA A 3 5.14 16.01 11.50
N GLN A 4 4.16 16.24 12.37
CA GLN A 4 3.70 15.25 13.35
C GLN A 4 3.16 13.98 12.67
N ALA A 5 2.37 14.10 11.60
CA ALA A 5 1.85 12.96 10.85
C ALA A 5 2.97 12.15 10.17
N LEU A 6 4.01 12.83 9.65
CA LEU A 6 5.19 12.16 9.10
C LEU A 6 5.99 11.42 10.19
N HIS A 7 6.25 12.08 11.32
CA HIS A 7 6.92 11.46 12.46
C HIS A 7 6.15 10.24 12.97
N LYS A 8 4.83 10.35 13.13
CA LYS A 8 3.97 9.23 13.53
C LYS A 8 4.11 8.06 12.56
N ARG A 9 4.08 8.32 11.24
CA ARG A 9 4.19 7.27 10.22
C ARG A 9 5.56 6.59 10.21
N VAL A 10 6.64 7.34 10.45
CA VAL A 10 7.99 6.77 10.62
C VAL A 10 8.07 5.94 11.90
N GLN A 11 7.59 6.47 13.02
CA GLN A 11 7.62 5.77 14.31
C GLN A 11 6.83 4.46 14.26
N THR A 12 5.59 4.49 13.75
CA THR A 12 4.78 3.28 13.57
C THR A 12 5.49 2.23 12.70
N TYR A 13 6.22 2.66 11.67
CA TYR A 13 7.01 1.73 10.86
C TYR A 13 8.16 1.10 11.66
N LEU A 14 8.90 1.91 12.43
CA LEU A 14 10.03 1.43 13.25
C LEU A 14 9.56 0.51 14.38
N ASP A 15 8.46 0.84 15.06
CA ASP A 15 7.88 0.00 16.11
C ASP A 15 7.47 -1.37 15.56
N LEU A 16 6.75 -1.38 14.43
CA LEU A 16 6.34 -2.63 13.78
C LEU A 16 7.53 -3.40 13.18
N ALA A 17 8.60 -2.71 12.77
CA ALA A 17 9.83 -3.37 12.36
C ALA A 17 10.45 -4.13 13.54
N GLU A 18 10.53 -3.49 14.72
CA GLU A 18 11.04 -4.11 15.96
C GLU A 18 10.20 -5.32 16.37
N ILE A 19 8.87 -5.17 16.41
CA ILE A 19 7.94 -6.26 16.73
C ILE A 19 8.13 -7.41 15.75
N SER A 20 8.25 -7.13 14.44
CA SER A 20 8.42 -8.16 13.42
C SER A 20 9.76 -8.91 13.46
N ARG A 21 10.70 -8.48 14.32
CA ARG A 21 11.94 -9.22 14.60
C ARG A 21 11.73 -10.35 15.61
N ILE A 22 10.73 -10.23 16.47
CA ILE A 22 10.50 -11.15 17.60
C ILE A 22 9.15 -11.88 17.53
N ASP A 23 8.15 -11.26 16.91
CA ASP A 23 6.84 -11.85 16.66
C ASP A 23 6.65 -12.09 15.15
N TYR A 24 6.26 -13.31 14.82
CA TYR A 24 6.09 -13.81 13.47
C TYR A 24 4.64 -14.22 13.17
N SER A 25 3.69 -13.76 13.99
CA SER A 25 2.26 -13.92 13.77
C SER A 25 1.83 -13.36 12.41
N VAL A 26 0.70 -13.86 11.90
CA VAL A 26 0.11 -13.42 10.63
C VAL A 26 -0.22 -11.92 10.70
N GLU A 27 -0.72 -11.48 11.84
CA GLU A 27 -1.08 -10.11 12.18
C GLU A 27 0.16 -9.20 12.15
N THR A 28 1.22 -9.56 12.87
CA THR A 28 2.46 -8.76 12.91
C THR A 28 3.10 -8.61 11.53
N ILE A 29 3.17 -9.70 10.76
CA ILE A 29 3.68 -9.65 9.38
C ILE A 29 2.79 -8.78 8.49
N HIS A 30 1.46 -8.87 8.66
CA HIS A 30 0.51 -8.03 7.94
C HIS A 30 0.73 -6.55 8.25
N ASP A 31 0.78 -6.19 9.53
CA ASP A 31 0.89 -4.82 10.00
C ASP A 31 2.23 -4.19 9.60
N PHE A 32 3.34 -4.91 9.75
CA PHE A 32 4.64 -4.47 9.24
C PHE A 32 4.61 -4.21 7.72
N ARG A 33 3.98 -5.11 6.95
CA ARG A 33 3.83 -4.93 5.49
C ARG A 33 2.93 -3.74 5.15
N VAL A 34 1.94 -3.42 5.98
CA VAL A 34 1.06 -2.25 5.79
C VAL A 34 1.82 -0.97 6.12
N SER A 35 2.52 -0.90 7.26
CA SER A 35 3.29 0.28 7.67
C SER A 35 4.43 0.59 6.70
N ALA A 36 5.12 -0.43 6.19
CA ALA A 36 6.14 -0.30 5.15
C ALA A 36 5.59 0.34 3.86
N ARG A 37 4.38 -0.06 3.41
CA ARG A 37 3.73 0.54 2.24
C ARG A 37 3.25 1.96 2.50
N ASN A 38 2.74 2.23 3.69
CA ASN A 38 2.37 3.57 4.13
C ASN A 38 3.59 4.50 4.10
N LEU A 39 4.74 4.06 4.62
CA LEU A 39 5.97 4.85 4.60
C LEU A 39 6.48 5.07 3.16
N LEU A 40 6.47 4.03 2.32
CA LEU A 40 6.82 4.16 0.90
C LEU A 40 5.90 5.12 0.12
N ALA A 41 4.67 5.35 0.57
CA ALA A 41 3.75 6.28 -0.08
C ALA A 41 4.17 7.74 0.12
N VAL A 42 4.84 8.07 1.22
CA VAL A 42 5.33 9.44 1.51
C VAL A 42 6.77 9.67 1.05
N GLU A 43 7.52 8.61 0.72
CA GLU A 43 8.88 8.71 0.16
C GLU A 43 9.02 9.73 -1.00
N PRO A 44 8.10 9.82 -1.98
CA PRO A 44 8.23 10.78 -3.07
C PRO A 44 8.11 12.24 -2.63
N LEU A 45 7.56 12.51 -1.45
CA LEU A 45 7.57 13.84 -0.84
C LEU A 45 8.98 14.15 -0.31
N LEU A 46 9.52 13.24 0.50
CA LEU A 46 10.85 13.38 1.13
C LEU A 46 11.97 13.51 0.07
N ARG A 47 11.93 12.69 -0.98
CA ARG A 47 12.93 12.67 -2.07
C ARG A 47 13.15 14.01 -2.76
N ARG A 48 12.23 14.97 -2.61
CA ARG A 48 12.34 16.29 -3.25
C ARG A 48 13.49 17.12 -2.69
N VAL A 49 13.89 16.86 -1.47
CA VAL A 49 14.93 17.63 -0.76
C VAL A 49 15.93 16.76 0.00
N SER A 50 15.71 15.44 0.04
CA SER A 50 16.59 14.50 0.74
C SER A 50 16.91 13.28 -0.10
N GLU A 51 18.04 12.63 0.21
CA GLU A 51 18.40 11.33 -0.37
C GLU A 51 17.56 10.23 0.27
N THR A 52 16.84 9.45 -0.55
CA THR A 52 15.91 8.41 -0.05
C THR A 52 16.16 7.03 -0.65
N SER A 53 17.07 6.91 -1.63
CA SER A 53 17.15 5.71 -2.46
C SER A 53 17.56 4.48 -1.66
N GLN A 54 18.45 4.63 -0.69
CA GLN A 54 18.96 3.53 0.11
C GLN A 54 17.88 2.90 0.98
N TRP A 55 17.27 3.67 1.90
CA TRP A 55 16.23 3.13 2.78
C TRP A 55 15.00 2.66 1.99
N LYS A 56 14.65 3.33 0.89
CA LYS A 56 13.58 2.89 -0.01
C LYS A 56 13.87 1.52 -0.62
N LYS A 57 15.11 1.29 -1.10
CA LYS A 57 15.53 0.00 -1.66
C LYS A 57 15.46 -1.09 -0.59
N MET A 58 15.88 -0.79 0.64
CA MET A 58 15.83 -1.73 1.77
C MET A 58 14.38 -2.12 2.11
N ILE A 59 13.46 -1.17 2.30
CA ILE A 59 12.04 -1.46 2.56
C ILE A 59 11.45 -2.33 1.44
N ARG A 60 11.75 -2.01 0.17
CA ARG A 60 11.27 -2.81 -0.96
C ARG A 60 11.82 -4.23 -0.96
N SER A 61 13.08 -4.41 -0.56
CA SER A 61 13.71 -5.73 -0.43
C SER A 61 13.00 -6.56 0.65
N TRP A 62 12.77 -5.98 1.84
CA TRP A 62 12.07 -6.65 2.94
C TRP A 62 10.60 -6.96 2.61
N LEU A 63 9.91 -6.06 1.90
CA LEU A 63 8.57 -6.34 1.41
C LEU A 63 8.56 -7.49 0.40
N LYS A 64 9.59 -7.59 -0.45
CA LYS A 64 9.73 -8.65 -1.46
C LYS A 64 9.96 -10.01 -0.81
N SER A 65 10.82 -10.11 0.20
CA SER A 65 11.04 -11.38 0.92
C SER A 65 9.77 -11.89 1.61
N LEU A 66 8.87 -11.00 2.00
CA LEU A 66 7.59 -11.35 2.61
C LEU A 66 6.45 -11.65 1.61
N ASN A 67 6.67 -11.56 0.29
CA ASN A 67 5.58 -11.75 -0.68
C ASN A 67 5.03 -13.17 -0.64
N GLN A 68 5.90 -14.17 -0.78
CA GLN A 68 5.48 -15.57 -0.81
C GLN A 68 4.84 -15.99 0.51
N LEU A 69 5.43 -15.62 1.65
CA LEU A 69 4.84 -15.88 2.96
C LEU A 69 3.44 -15.29 3.08
N ARG A 70 3.25 -14.04 2.64
CA ARG A 70 1.93 -13.39 2.71
C ARG A 70 0.92 -14.03 1.76
N ASP A 71 1.35 -14.40 0.56
CA ASP A 71 0.47 -15.07 -0.41
C ASP A 71 -0.01 -16.40 0.19
N MET A 72 0.87 -17.19 0.81
CA MET A 72 0.47 -18.45 1.46
C MET A 72 -0.46 -18.24 2.65
N GLN A 73 -0.21 -17.24 3.50
CA GLN A 73 -1.10 -16.90 4.62
C GLN A 73 -2.52 -16.53 4.14
N VAL A 74 -2.64 -15.81 3.03
CA VAL A 74 -3.95 -15.45 2.45
C VAL A 74 -4.62 -16.68 1.87
N LEU A 75 -3.87 -17.52 1.13
CA LEU A 75 -4.42 -18.75 0.57
C LEU A 75 -4.87 -19.74 1.64
N GLN A 76 -4.13 -19.87 2.74
CA GLN A 76 -4.51 -20.71 3.87
C GLN A 76 -5.88 -20.29 4.42
N GLY A 77 -6.08 -18.98 4.66
CA GLY A 77 -7.37 -18.46 5.14
C GLY A 77 -8.53 -18.71 4.16
N ASN A 78 -8.25 -18.70 2.85
CA ASN A 78 -9.26 -18.91 1.81
C ASN A 78 -9.56 -20.41 1.56
N LEU A 79 -8.61 -21.31 1.83
CA LEU A 79 -8.66 -22.73 1.44
C LEU A 79 -8.67 -23.70 2.63
N ASP A 80 -8.92 -23.22 3.85
CA ASP A 80 -8.82 -24.00 5.11
C ASP A 80 -9.65 -25.31 5.09
N GLY A 81 -10.68 -25.40 4.25
CA GLY A 81 -11.50 -26.60 4.06
C GLY A 81 -10.86 -27.77 3.29
N HIS A 82 -9.63 -27.64 2.80
CA HIS A 82 -8.97 -28.67 1.98
C HIS A 82 -7.71 -29.24 2.65
N ALA A 83 -7.86 -30.31 3.44
CA ALA A 83 -6.78 -30.87 4.29
C ALA A 83 -5.43 -31.13 3.58
N GLN A 84 -5.45 -31.66 2.35
CA GLN A 84 -4.23 -31.92 1.58
C GLN A 84 -3.53 -30.61 1.15
N ILE A 85 -4.31 -29.61 0.74
CA ILE A 85 -3.81 -28.29 0.35
C ILE A 85 -3.26 -27.54 1.56
N ASN A 86 -3.97 -27.61 2.69
CA ASN A 86 -3.54 -26.97 3.94
C ASN A 86 -2.17 -27.50 4.39
N THR A 87 -1.94 -28.81 4.28
CA THR A 87 -0.64 -29.41 4.59
C THR A 87 0.50 -28.84 3.71
N LEU A 88 0.26 -28.67 2.41
CA LEU A 88 1.25 -28.10 1.50
C LEU A 88 1.52 -26.61 1.80
N LEU A 89 0.45 -25.83 2.06
CA LEU A 89 0.54 -24.42 2.42
C LEU A 89 1.34 -24.24 3.71
N LEU A 90 1.04 -25.00 4.76
CA LEU A 90 1.75 -24.96 6.04
C LEU A 90 3.25 -25.27 5.88
N LYS A 91 3.59 -26.27 5.06
CA LYS A 91 4.99 -26.60 4.77
C LYS A 91 5.70 -25.43 4.08
N GLN A 92 5.07 -24.81 3.09
CA GLN A 92 5.65 -23.68 2.36
C GLN A 92 5.75 -22.42 3.24
N MET A 93 4.73 -22.15 4.05
CA MET A 93 4.73 -21.07 5.04
C MET A 93 5.89 -21.21 6.02
N LYS A 94 6.14 -22.43 6.52
CA LYS A 94 7.27 -22.70 7.41
C LYS A 94 8.61 -22.32 6.77
N LEU A 95 8.85 -22.74 5.53
CA LEU A 95 10.08 -22.42 4.79
C LEU A 95 10.25 -20.90 4.59
N CYS A 96 9.21 -20.22 4.08
CA CYS A 96 9.27 -18.77 3.90
C CYS A 96 9.41 -18.01 5.23
N LEU A 97 8.87 -18.57 6.31
CA LEU A 97 9.01 -17.99 7.63
C LEU A 97 10.44 -18.14 8.17
N GLU A 98 11.08 -19.29 8.00
CA GLU A 98 12.49 -19.49 8.35
C GLU A 98 13.41 -18.50 7.60
N GLU A 99 13.15 -18.25 6.32
CA GLU A 99 13.85 -17.22 5.54
C GLU A 99 13.62 -15.81 6.11
N TRP A 100 12.36 -15.48 6.45
CA TRP A 100 12.04 -14.19 7.06
C TRP A 100 12.68 -14.03 8.44
N GLN A 101 12.74 -15.07 9.26
CA GLN A 101 13.40 -15.06 10.57
C GLN A 101 14.89 -14.73 10.45
N ALA A 102 15.56 -15.19 9.39
CA ALA A 102 16.94 -14.81 9.13
C ALA A 102 17.08 -13.33 8.74
N ILE A 103 16.20 -12.84 7.86
CA ILE A 103 16.23 -11.46 7.35
C ILE A 103 15.84 -10.44 8.43
N SER A 104 14.74 -10.71 9.14
CA SER A 104 14.10 -9.83 10.12
C SER A 104 15.05 -9.34 11.22
N LYS A 105 16.03 -10.18 11.63
CA LYS A 105 17.06 -9.81 12.61
C LYS A 105 17.84 -8.53 12.28
N THR A 106 17.91 -8.17 11.00
CA THR A 106 18.73 -7.04 10.52
C THR A 106 17.91 -5.92 9.90
N ILE A 107 16.59 -6.06 9.81
CA ILE A 107 15.73 -5.02 9.23
C ILE A 107 15.75 -3.78 10.12
N ALA A 108 15.57 -2.61 9.54
CA ALA A 108 15.54 -1.34 10.26
C ALA A 108 16.68 -1.16 11.29
N ASN A 109 17.90 -1.60 10.95
CA ASN A 109 19.08 -1.39 11.79
C ASN A 109 19.41 0.10 11.99
N VAL A 110 20.34 0.40 12.90
CA VAL A 110 20.71 1.79 13.26
C VAL A 110 21.02 2.65 12.03
N ASN A 111 21.86 2.16 11.11
CA ASN A 111 22.18 2.89 9.89
C ASN A 111 20.95 3.15 9.00
N PHE A 112 20.01 2.21 8.90
CA PHE A 112 18.75 2.45 8.20
C PHE A 112 17.92 3.55 8.90
N GLN A 113 17.82 3.49 10.24
CA GLN A 113 17.04 4.45 11.02
C GLN A 113 17.63 5.86 10.88
N ASP A 114 18.95 5.99 10.97
CA ASP A 114 19.66 7.27 10.80
C ASP A 114 19.39 7.87 9.42
N ASN A 115 19.50 7.08 8.36
CA ASN A 115 19.22 7.55 6.99
C ASN A 115 17.75 7.96 6.79
N LEU A 116 16.81 7.21 7.37
CA LEU A 116 15.38 7.53 7.31
C LEU A 116 15.07 8.81 8.10
N ASN A 117 15.60 8.93 9.32
CA ASN A 117 15.39 10.09 10.18
C ASN A 117 16.07 11.35 9.62
N ALA A 118 17.25 11.22 9.02
CA ALA A 118 17.90 12.33 8.31
C ALA A 118 17.05 12.82 7.14
N SER A 119 16.47 11.90 6.35
CA SER A 119 15.56 12.25 5.25
C SER A 119 14.33 13.01 5.76
N LEU A 120 13.73 12.51 6.84
CA LEU A 120 12.58 13.13 7.49
C LEU A 120 12.92 14.52 8.04
N GLY A 121 14.03 14.63 8.77
CA GLY A 121 14.51 15.87 9.37
C GLY A 121 14.75 16.96 8.33
N THR A 122 15.45 16.63 7.23
CA THR A 122 15.67 17.57 6.12
C THR A 122 14.36 18.07 5.51
N TYR A 123 13.37 17.18 5.29
CA TYR A 123 12.08 17.59 4.75
C TYR A 123 11.27 18.44 5.74
N CYS A 124 11.21 18.05 7.02
CA CYS A 124 10.52 18.80 8.06
C CYS A 124 11.13 20.20 8.26
N SER A 125 12.46 20.30 8.34
CA SER A 125 13.16 21.60 8.40
C SER A 125 12.90 22.44 7.15
N GLY A 126 12.83 21.81 5.97
CA GLY A 126 12.46 22.49 4.73
C GLY A 126 11.04 23.06 4.76
N ILE A 127 10.07 22.33 5.31
CA ILE A 127 8.69 22.82 5.47
C ILE A 127 8.61 23.94 6.51
N LEU A 128 9.41 23.86 7.59
CA LEU A 128 9.45 24.92 8.61
C LEU A 128 10.02 26.23 8.03
N ALA A 129 11.04 26.13 7.17
CA ALA A 129 11.65 27.30 6.52
C ALA A 129 10.81 27.85 5.35
N ASP A 130 10.20 26.96 4.57
CA ASP A 130 9.31 27.30 3.45
C ASP A 130 8.06 26.40 3.51
N PRO A 131 6.96 26.85 4.16
CA PRO A 131 5.73 26.06 4.23
C PRO A 131 5.15 25.72 2.85
N ALA A 132 5.41 26.53 1.82
CA ALA A 132 4.96 26.26 0.47
C ALA A 132 5.69 25.06 -0.18
N LEU A 133 6.83 24.61 0.37
CA LEU A 133 7.48 23.35 -0.03
C LEU A 133 6.51 22.16 0.06
N PHE A 134 5.73 22.08 1.15
CA PHE A 134 4.76 21.00 1.30
C PHE A 134 3.71 21.05 0.18
N HIS A 135 3.10 22.21 -0.09
CA HIS A 135 2.05 22.34 -1.11
C HIS A 135 2.55 21.92 -2.49
N ARG A 136 3.71 22.45 -2.92
CA ARG A 136 4.29 22.14 -4.23
C ARG A 136 4.60 20.65 -4.37
N THR A 137 5.14 20.04 -3.32
CA THR A 137 5.47 18.60 -3.35
C THR A 137 4.22 17.73 -3.28
N ALA A 138 3.26 18.05 -2.41
CA ALA A 138 1.97 17.35 -2.29
C ALA A 138 1.15 17.40 -3.60
N ALA A 139 0.95 18.59 -4.17
CA ALA A 139 0.20 18.78 -5.43
C ALA A 139 0.83 18.01 -6.59
N SER A 140 2.17 18.08 -6.69
CA SER A 140 2.91 17.38 -7.74
C SER A 140 2.82 15.87 -7.59
N GLN A 141 2.94 15.33 -6.37
CA GLN A 141 2.80 13.88 -6.17
C GLN A 141 1.35 13.43 -6.37
N TRP A 142 0.37 14.14 -5.82
CA TRP A 142 -1.04 13.76 -5.98
C TRP A 142 -1.43 13.68 -7.46
N SER A 143 -1.09 14.71 -8.24
CA SER A 143 -1.36 14.73 -9.69
C SER A 143 -0.79 13.51 -10.41
N LYS A 144 0.44 13.09 -10.06
CA LYS A 144 1.08 11.89 -10.63
C LYS A 144 0.34 10.60 -10.26
N TYR A 145 -0.14 10.49 -9.02
CA TYR A 145 -0.87 9.30 -8.57
C TYR A 145 -2.26 9.25 -9.21
N PHE A 146 -2.96 10.38 -9.28
CA PHE A 146 -4.26 10.52 -9.95
C PHE A 146 -4.17 10.17 -11.45
N GLN A 147 -3.17 10.69 -12.15
CA GLN A 147 -2.97 10.33 -13.57
C GLN A 147 -2.73 8.83 -13.74
N LYS A 148 -1.87 8.22 -12.90
CA LYS A 148 -1.56 6.79 -12.98
C LYS A 148 -2.75 5.89 -12.69
N ILE A 149 -3.59 6.26 -11.72
CA ILE A 149 -4.79 5.47 -11.41
C ILE A 149 -5.85 5.63 -12.50
N ASN A 150 -6.05 6.82 -13.05
CA ASN A 150 -6.99 7.02 -14.17
C ASN A 150 -6.56 6.21 -15.39
N MET A 151 -5.28 6.26 -15.77
CA MET A 151 -4.76 5.42 -16.84
C MET A 151 -5.01 3.93 -16.57
N ALA A 152 -4.83 3.48 -15.33
CA ALA A 152 -5.07 2.09 -14.95
C ALA A 152 -6.57 1.71 -14.96
N ILE A 153 -7.47 2.64 -14.62
CA ILE A 153 -8.93 2.43 -14.72
C ILE A 153 -9.34 2.29 -16.19
N GLN A 154 -8.82 3.15 -17.06
CA GLN A 154 -9.11 3.09 -18.50
C GLN A 154 -8.62 1.78 -19.12
N GLN A 155 -7.43 1.30 -18.70
CA GLN A 155 -6.86 0.03 -19.16
C GLN A 155 -7.43 -1.21 -18.47
N ALA A 156 -8.17 -1.05 -17.36
CA ALA A 156 -8.75 -2.17 -16.63
C ALA A 156 -9.87 -2.80 -17.46
N SER A 157 -9.67 -4.07 -17.80
CA SER A 157 -10.68 -4.94 -18.38
C SER A 157 -10.94 -6.10 -17.42
N TYR A 158 -12.21 -6.44 -17.21
CA TYR A 158 -12.61 -7.56 -16.37
C TYR A 158 -12.14 -8.91 -16.95
N GLU A 159 -11.95 -9.00 -18.27
CA GLU A 159 -11.42 -10.18 -18.96
C GLU A 159 -9.92 -10.38 -18.73
N ASN A 160 -9.21 -9.34 -18.28
CA ASN A 160 -7.76 -9.36 -18.09
C ASN A 160 -7.36 -9.14 -16.62
N PRO A 161 -7.17 -10.23 -15.84
CA PRO A 161 -6.78 -10.13 -14.44
C PRO A 161 -5.48 -9.35 -14.19
N SER A 162 -4.53 -9.40 -15.13
CA SER A 162 -3.27 -8.63 -15.02
C SER A 162 -3.51 -7.12 -15.08
N ALA A 163 -4.49 -6.66 -15.86
CA ALA A 163 -4.88 -5.26 -15.89
C ALA A 163 -5.52 -4.81 -14.56
N LEU A 164 -6.38 -5.66 -13.97
CA LEU A 164 -6.96 -5.42 -12.63
C LEU A 164 -5.90 -5.41 -11.54
N HIS A 165 -4.89 -6.28 -11.62
CA HIS A 165 -3.74 -6.25 -10.70
C HIS A 165 -2.98 -4.93 -10.76
N LYS A 166 -2.71 -4.41 -11.98
CA LYS A 166 -2.07 -3.10 -12.15
C LYS A 166 -2.92 -1.99 -11.54
N LEU A 167 -4.23 -1.99 -11.79
CA LEU A 167 -5.17 -1.07 -11.16
C LEU A 167 -5.10 -1.14 -9.63
N ARG A 168 -5.14 -2.35 -9.05
CA ARG A 168 -5.00 -2.58 -7.60
C ARG A 168 -3.74 -1.94 -7.01
N ILE A 169 -2.60 -2.10 -7.67
CA ILE A 169 -1.34 -1.50 -7.20
C ILE A 169 -1.42 0.02 -7.21
N ARG A 170 -1.95 0.62 -8.30
CA ARG A 170 -2.10 2.08 -8.40
C ARG A 170 -3.10 2.61 -7.38
N TYR A 171 -4.21 1.90 -7.21
CA TYR A 171 -5.25 2.19 -6.22
C TYR A 171 -4.68 2.23 -4.80
N LYS A 172 -3.97 1.17 -4.38
CA LYS A 172 -3.31 1.13 -3.06
C LYS A 172 -2.35 2.31 -2.86
N SER A 173 -1.53 2.57 -3.88
CA SER A 173 -0.56 3.66 -3.83
C SER A 173 -1.25 5.02 -3.61
N MET A 174 -2.37 5.28 -4.31
CA MET A 174 -3.16 6.49 -4.15
C MET A 174 -3.85 6.53 -2.76
N ARG A 175 -4.48 5.43 -2.34
CA ARG A 175 -5.12 5.30 -1.02
C ARG A 175 -4.15 5.67 0.12
N TYR A 176 -2.93 5.14 0.11
CA TYR A 176 -1.94 5.41 1.17
C TYR A 176 -1.52 6.89 1.25
N LEU A 177 -1.51 7.60 0.11
CA LEU A 177 -1.24 9.04 0.07
C LEU A 177 -2.46 9.86 0.50
N ALA A 178 -3.66 9.47 0.07
CA ALA A 178 -4.91 10.12 0.51
C ALA A 178 -5.11 9.99 2.03
N THR A 179 -4.88 8.80 2.60
CA THR A 179 -4.91 8.59 4.05
C THR A 179 -3.86 9.44 4.76
N PHE A 180 -2.65 9.57 4.20
CA PHE A 180 -1.65 10.49 4.76
C PHE A 180 -2.14 11.94 4.80
N PHE A 181 -2.74 12.43 3.71
CA PHE A 181 -3.28 13.79 3.66
C PHE A 181 -4.39 14.02 4.67
N HIS A 182 -5.26 13.02 4.88
CA HIS A 182 -6.26 13.06 5.93
C HIS A 182 -5.61 13.13 7.33
N ASP A 183 -4.67 12.22 7.63
CA ASP A 183 -3.98 12.18 8.92
C ASP A 183 -3.15 13.45 9.21
N ALA A 184 -2.66 14.11 8.15
CA ALA A 184 -1.90 15.34 8.23
C ALA A 184 -2.77 16.61 8.35
N GLY A 185 -4.10 16.49 8.29
CA GLY A 185 -5.03 17.62 8.33
C GLY A 185 -5.04 18.44 7.03
N VAL A 186 -4.66 17.84 5.90
CA VAL A 186 -4.75 18.47 4.57
C VAL A 186 -6.17 18.37 4.02
N ILE A 187 -6.87 17.28 4.34
CA ILE A 187 -8.27 17.07 4.01
C ILE A 187 -9.01 16.62 5.27
N ASP A 188 -10.22 17.15 5.47
CA ASP A 188 -11.02 16.83 6.66
C ASP A 188 -11.89 15.58 6.46
N VAL A 189 -12.26 15.30 5.21
CA VAL A 189 -13.19 14.22 4.87
C VAL A 189 -12.53 13.27 3.89
N LEU A 190 -12.44 12.00 4.30
CA LEU A 190 -12.03 10.90 3.44
C LEU A 190 -12.97 9.72 3.65
N ASP A 191 -13.56 9.20 2.58
CA ASP A 191 -14.48 8.06 2.64
C ASP A 191 -13.69 6.76 2.82
N ILE A 192 -13.28 6.48 4.07
CA ILE A 192 -12.47 5.31 4.44
C ILE A 192 -13.19 4.00 4.11
N LEU A 193 -14.53 3.96 4.25
CA LEU A 193 -15.32 2.78 3.96
C LEU A 193 -15.31 2.46 2.46
N LYS A 194 -15.52 3.46 1.60
CA LYS A 194 -15.45 3.28 0.15
C LYS A 194 -14.01 3.00 -0.32
N LEU A 195 -13.01 3.58 0.35
CA LEU A 195 -11.60 3.23 0.11
C LEU A 195 -11.31 1.75 0.40
N LYS A 196 -11.85 1.24 1.51
CA LYS A 196 -11.71 -0.16 1.90
C LYS A 196 -12.46 -1.07 0.94
N TYR A 197 -13.69 -0.73 0.58
CA TYR A 197 -14.51 -1.48 -0.36
C TYR A 197 -13.77 -1.83 -1.66
N TRP A 198 -13.25 -0.82 -2.36
CA TRP A 198 -12.54 -1.02 -3.62
C TRP A 198 -11.22 -1.78 -3.46
N GLN A 199 -10.51 -1.53 -2.34
CA GLN A 199 -9.31 -2.29 -2.04
C GLN A 199 -9.62 -3.77 -1.85
N ASP A 200 -10.70 -4.08 -1.15
CA ASP A 200 -11.09 -5.45 -0.81
C ASP A 200 -11.62 -6.17 -2.06
N LEU A 201 -12.41 -5.50 -2.91
CA LEU A 201 -12.87 -6.07 -4.19
C LEU A 201 -11.69 -6.43 -5.12
N LEU A 202 -10.80 -5.46 -5.37
CA LEU A 202 -9.60 -5.70 -6.18
C LEU A 202 -8.63 -6.70 -5.51
N GLY A 203 -8.61 -6.71 -4.17
CA GLY A 203 -7.87 -7.64 -3.33
C GLY A 203 -8.33 -9.08 -3.55
N ALA A 204 -9.62 -9.34 -3.38
CA ALA A 204 -10.22 -10.65 -3.53
C ALA A 204 -9.98 -11.23 -4.93
N ILE A 205 -10.13 -10.43 -5.99
CA ILE A 205 -9.80 -10.85 -7.36
C ILE A 205 -8.33 -11.29 -7.43
N GLN A 206 -7.39 -10.46 -6.95
CA GLN A 206 -5.97 -10.80 -6.98
C GLN A 206 -5.64 -12.06 -6.17
N ASP A 207 -6.27 -12.22 -5.00
CA ASP A 207 -5.98 -13.32 -4.09
C ASP A 207 -6.46 -14.66 -4.69
N LEU A 208 -7.60 -14.67 -5.39
CA LEU A 208 -8.07 -15.82 -6.18
C LEU A 208 -7.12 -16.15 -7.34
N GLU A 209 -6.66 -15.16 -8.10
CA GLU A 209 -5.72 -15.38 -9.21
C GLU A 209 -4.38 -15.96 -8.76
N VAL A 210 -3.89 -15.52 -7.58
CA VAL A 210 -2.70 -16.11 -6.95
C VAL A 210 -2.96 -17.56 -6.55
N GLY A 211 -4.14 -17.86 -6.01
CA GLY A 211 -4.53 -19.22 -5.61
C GLY A 211 -4.67 -20.18 -6.78
N ILE A 212 -5.35 -19.74 -7.85
CA ILE A 212 -5.49 -20.50 -9.10
C ILE A 212 -4.12 -20.86 -9.65
N LYS A 213 -3.23 -19.86 -9.77
CA LYS A 213 -1.87 -20.08 -10.28
C LYS A 213 -1.09 -21.07 -9.41
N TRP A 214 -1.13 -20.90 -8.09
CA TRP A 214 -0.43 -21.78 -7.16
C TRP A 214 -0.94 -23.24 -7.23
N LEU A 215 -2.26 -23.44 -7.32
CA LEU A 215 -2.86 -24.77 -7.47
C LEU A 215 -2.48 -25.44 -8.79
N GLN A 216 -2.47 -24.69 -9.90
CA GLN A 216 -2.04 -25.17 -11.21
C GLN A 216 -0.58 -25.61 -11.20
N GLU A 217 0.31 -24.81 -10.61
CA GLU A 217 1.74 -25.13 -10.49
C GLU A 217 2.00 -26.33 -9.56
N SER A 218 1.13 -26.56 -8.59
CA SER A 218 1.25 -27.66 -7.62
C SER A 218 0.62 -28.97 -8.11
N GLY A 219 -0.02 -29.00 -9.28
CA GLY A 219 -0.70 -30.19 -9.82
C GLY A 219 -1.92 -30.66 -9.02
N ASN A 220 -2.55 -29.75 -8.27
CA ASN A 220 -3.63 -30.06 -7.33
C ASN A 220 -5.04 -29.96 -7.97
N SER A 221 -6.05 -30.36 -7.19
CA SER A 221 -7.48 -30.55 -7.57
C SER A 221 -8.03 -29.63 -8.67
N ILE A 222 -8.28 -30.22 -9.84
CA ILE A 222 -8.91 -29.56 -11.00
C ILE A 222 -10.26 -28.95 -10.61
N SER A 223 -11.07 -29.64 -9.80
CA SER A 223 -12.39 -29.15 -9.40
C SER A 223 -12.31 -27.88 -8.53
N LEU A 224 -11.29 -27.76 -7.68
CA LEU A 224 -11.07 -26.55 -6.90
C LEU A 224 -10.58 -25.40 -7.78
N ILE A 225 -9.71 -25.68 -8.75
CA ILE A 225 -9.24 -24.69 -9.71
C ILE A 225 -10.42 -24.10 -10.49
N GLU A 226 -11.34 -24.93 -10.97
CA GLU A 226 -12.53 -24.46 -11.69
C GLU A 226 -13.44 -23.62 -10.79
N LYS A 227 -13.69 -24.07 -9.54
CA LYS A 227 -14.46 -23.28 -8.58
C LYS A 227 -13.87 -21.88 -8.33
N LEU A 228 -12.55 -21.79 -8.11
CA LEU A 228 -11.90 -20.49 -7.89
C LEU A 228 -11.92 -19.61 -9.15
N LYS A 229 -11.86 -20.20 -10.34
CA LYS A 229 -12.01 -19.46 -11.61
C LYS A 229 -13.41 -18.88 -11.76
N GLU A 230 -14.44 -19.64 -11.39
CA GLU A 230 -15.83 -19.17 -11.36
C GLU A 230 -15.98 -18.00 -10.38
N GLU A 231 -15.51 -18.16 -9.14
CA GLU A 231 -15.52 -17.08 -8.13
C GLU A 231 -14.75 -15.83 -8.59
N SER A 232 -13.60 -16.02 -9.26
CA SER A 232 -12.84 -14.91 -9.84
C SER A 232 -13.63 -14.23 -10.97
N ALA A 233 -14.27 -15.00 -11.86
CA ALA A 233 -15.09 -14.46 -12.93
C ALA A 233 -16.25 -13.60 -12.38
N ASP A 234 -16.94 -14.07 -11.33
CA ASP A 234 -18.03 -13.34 -10.68
C ASP A 234 -17.56 -12.02 -10.08
N LEU A 235 -16.42 -12.02 -9.36
CA LEU A 235 -15.86 -10.79 -8.81
C LEU A 235 -15.39 -9.82 -9.89
N ARG A 236 -14.86 -10.33 -11.01
CA ARG A 236 -14.45 -9.51 -12.15
C ARG A 236 -15.66 -8.89 -12.86
N LEU A 237 -16.75 -9.64 -13.03
CA LEU A 237 -18.02 -9.12 -13.54
C LEU A 237 -18.58 -8.04 -12.61
N LYS A 238 -18.61 -8.30 -11.30
CA LYS A 238 -19.00 -7.32 -10.28
C LYS A 238 -18.16 -6.03 -10.36
N PHE A 239 -16.85 -6.16 -10.60
CA PHE A 239 -16.00 -4.99 -10.84
C PHE A 239 -16.41 -4.24 -12.12
N SER A 240 -16.70 -4.96 -13.20
CA SER A 240 -17.15 -4.40 -14.47
C SER A 240 -18.41 -3.55 -14.28
N ASP A 241 -19.43 -4.12 -13.61
CA ASP A 241 -20.73 -3.48 -13.35
C ASP A 241 -20.60 -2.20 -12.52
N GLN A 242 -19.56 -2.11 -11.70
CA GLN A 242 -19.33 -0.98 -10.80
C GLN A 242 -18.18 -0.08 -11.22
N LYS A 243 -17.55 -0.32 -12.38
CA LYS A 243 -16.35 0.41 -12.84
C LYS A 243 -16.59 1.93 -12.87
N GLU A 244 -17.78 2.35 -13.31
CA GLU A 244 -18.15 3.77 -13.33
C GLU A 244 -18.21 4.37 -11.91
N GLN A 245 -18.71 3.62 -10.92
CA GLN A 245 -18.75 4.06 -9.53
C GLN A 245 -17.35 4.25 -8.94
N LEU A 246 -16.37 3.42 -9.37
CA LEU A 246 -14.97 3.60 -9.01
C LEU A 246 -14.43 4.89 -9.61
N ASP A 247 -14.67 5.12 -10.91
CA ASP A 247 -14.19 6.31 -11.61
C ASP A 247 -14.71 7.61 -10.96
N GLN A 248 -16.03 7.67 -10.72
CA GLN A 248 -16.67 8.78 -10.01
C GLN A 248 -16.09 8.97 -8.59
N PHE A 249 -15.81 7.89 -7.89
CA PHE A 249 -15.21 7.93 -6.56
C PHE A 249 -13.76 8.46 -6.60
N ILE A 250 -12.96 8.06 -7.59
CA ILE A 250 -11.59 8.56 -7.78
C ILE A 250 -11.61 10.05 -8.16
N ALA A 251 -12.52 10.47 -9.03
CA ALA A 251 -12.70 11.87 -9.40
C ALA A 251 -13.08 12.74 -8.18
N LYS A 252 -14.04 12.27 -7.36
CA LYS A 252 -14.42 12.94 -6.11
C LYS A 252 -13.26 13.06 -5.14
N THR A 253 -12.53 11.96 -4.91
CA THR A 253 -11.33 11.96 -4.04
C THR A 253 -10.30 12.98 -4.52
N ASN A 254 -10.08 13.08 -5.83
CA ASN A 254 -9.18 14.07 -6.41
C ASN A 254 -9.63 15.51 -6.17
N SER A 255 -10.92 15.81 -6.33
CA SER A 255 -11.47 17.14 -6.03
C SER A 255 -11.23 17.54 -4.56
N VAL A 256 -11.50 16.62 -3.63
CA VAL A 256 -11.28 16.84 -2.19
C VAL A 256 -9.81 17.13 -1.87
N VAL A 257 -8.89 16.30 -2.38
CA VAL A 257 -7.45 16.48 -2.14
C VAL A 257 -6.93 17.78 -2.73
N ARG A 258 -7.32 18.12 -3.96
CA ARG A 258 -6.90 19.38 -4.59
C ARG A 258 -7.39 20.59 -3.81
N SER A 259 -8.67 20.60 -3.42
CA SER A 259 -9.24 21.67 -2.60
C SER A 259 -8.53 21.80 -1.25
N GLY A 260 -8.19 20.69 -0.60
CA GLY A 260 -7.44 20.69 0.66
C GLY A 260 -6.05 21.32 0.53
N ILE A 261 -5.31 20.96 -0.53
CA ILE A 261 -3.99 21.54 -0.80
C ILE A 261 -4.10 23.04 -1.12
N GLU A 262 -5.07 23.44 -1.93
CA GLU A 262 -5.30 24.85 -2.30
C GLU A 262 -5.66 25.71 -1.08
N LYS A 263 -6.47 25.20 -0.15
CA LYS A 263 -6.80 25.90 1.11
C LYS A 263 -5.57 26.12 1.99
N LEU A 264 -4.70 25.13 2.11
CA LEU A 264 -3.44 25.27 2.87
C LEU A 264 -2.52 26.32 2.23
N GLU A 265 -2.46 26.35 0.90
CA GLU A 265 -1.68 27.34 0.16
C GLU A 265 -2.20 28.76 0.40
N GLN A 266 -3.51 28.98 0.33
CA GLN A 266 -4.14 30.28 0.64
C GLN A 266 -3.88 30.72 2.07
N ALA A 267 -4.03 29.81 3.05
CA ALA A 267 -3.76 30.11 4.46
C ALA A 267 -2.30 30.55 4.69
N THR A 268 -1.36 29.90 4.01
CA THR A 268 0.07 30.24 4.09
C THR A 268 0.37 31.60 3.45
N GLN A 269 -0.21 31.89 2.28
CA GLN A 269 -0.04 33.19 1.62
C GLN A 269 -0.61 34.35 2.46
N LEU A 270 -1.72 34.13 3.17
CA LEU A 270 -2.29 35.10 4.10
C LEU A 270 -1.38 35.33 5.31
N ALA A 271 -0.81 34.27 5.88
CA ALA A 271 0.09 34.36 7.04
C ALA A 271 1.43 35.04 6.70
N SER A 272 1.89 34.99 5.44
CA SER A 272 3.12 35.69 5.01
C SER A 272 2.92 37.17 4.67
N LYS A 273 1.68 37.66 4.61
CA LYS A 273 1.34 39.07 4.31
C LYS A 273 1.05 39.91 5.56
N ASN A 274 0.87 39.26 6.72
CA ASN A 274 0.66 39.89 8.02
C ASN A 274 1.92 39.76 8.87
#